data_AF-A0A401RIJ8-F1
#
_entry.id   AF-A0A401RIJ8-F1
#
_cell.length_a   1.000
_cell.length_b   1.000
_cell.length_c   1.000
_cell.angle_alpha   90.00
_cell.angle_beta   90.00
_cell.angle_gamma   90.00
#
_symmetry.space_group_name_H-M   'P 1'
#
loop_
_entity.id
_entity.type
_entity.pdbx_description
1 polymer ?
#
loop_
_entity_poly.entity_id
_entity_poly.type
_entity_poly.pdbx_seq_one_letter_code
_entity_poly.pdbx_strand_id
1 'polypeptide(L)'
;PEENIAAMKYGAQVIGGELKAALLDGDTQNYDLDHGFCRHPIDEDCRSGIEVKLGQASILNHIRMLLWDRDSRSYSYYIEVSMDELDWIRIIDHSNYLCRSWQNLFFTPRVCR
;
A
#
# COMPACT_ATOMS: atom_id res chain seq x y z
N PRO A 1 -12.30 9.44 13.66
CA PRO A 1 -12.00 9.01 12.28
C PRO A 1 -11.15 7.72 12.31
N GLU A 2 -11.81 6.56 12.30
CA GLU A 2 -11.20 5.22 12.44
C GLU A 2 -11.53 4.32 11.23
N GLU A 3 -11.97 4.92 10.13
CA GLU A 3 -12.52 4.19 8.99
C GLU A 3 -11.48 3.98 7.90
N ASN A 4 -11.40 2.75 7.38
CA ASN A 4 -10.58 2.45 6.21
C ASN A 4 -11.22 3.03 4.94
N ILE A 5 -10.71 4.17 4.50
CA ILE A 5 -11.12 4.84 3.26
C ILE A 5 -10.49 4.22 2.00
N ALA A 6 -9.43 3.43 2.15
CA ALA A 6 -8.81 2.67 1.07
C ALA A 6 -9.56 1.34 0.85
N ALA A 7 -10.87 1.46 0.58
CA ALA A 7 -11.73 0.32 0.30
C ALA A 7 -12.54 0.60 -0.97
N MET A 8 -12.82 -0.44 -1.75
CA MET A 8 -13.57 -0.30 -3.01
C MET A 8 -14.95 0.36 -2.80
N LYS A 9 -15.58 0.14 -1.64
CA LYS A 9 -16.86 0.79 -1.28
C LYS A 9 -16.78 2.34 -1.22
N TYR A 10 -15.59 2.89 -1.03
CA TYR A 10 -15.34 4.34 -1.02
C TYR A 10 -14.75 4.83 -2.35
N GLY A 11 -14.80 4.01 -3.40
CA GLY A 11 -14.28 4.37 -4.72
C GLY A 11 -12.76 4.31 -4.83
N ALA A 12 -12.06 3.73 -3.84
CA ALA A 12 -10.63 3.50 -3.93
C ALA A 12 -10.32 2.44 -4.99
N GLN A 13 -9.22 2.64 -5.74
CA GLN A 13 -8.81 1.80 -6.86
C GLN A 13 -7.31 1.56 -6.81
N VAL A 14 -6.90 0.35 -7.16
CA VAL A 14 -5.49 0.02 -7.38
C VAL A 14 -5.16 0.37 -8.83
N ILE A 15 -4.31 1.36 -9.04
CA ILE A 15 -3.94 1.85 -10.38
C ILE A 15 -2.58 1.32 -10.83
N GLY A 16 -1.67 1.03 -9.89
CA GLY A 16 -0.35 0.42 -10.14
C GLY A 16 -0.20 -0.99 -9.54
N GLY A 17 0.65 -1.83 -10.13
CA GLY A 17 0.93 -3.20 -9.68
C GLY A 17 0.20 -4.31 -10.47
N GLU A 18 0.49 -5.56 -10.12
CA GLU A 18 -0.11 -6.78 -10.64
C GLU A 18 -1.07 -7.41 -9.62
N LEU A 19 -2.01 -8.24 -10.07
CA LEU A 19 -2.99 -8.93 -9.20
C LEU A 19 -3.81 -7.95 -8.33
N LYS A 20 -4.13 -6.79 -8.91
CA LYS A 20 -4.76 -5.61 -8.29
C LYS A 20 -6.02 -5.89 -7.47
N ALA A 21 -6.80 -6.90 -7.86
CA ALA A 21 -8.09 -7.21 -7.24
C ALA A 21 -7.97 -7.60 -5.75
N ALA A 22 -6.82 -8.18 -5.35
CA ALA A 22 -6.64 -8.71 -4.00
C ALA A 22 -6.16 -7.66 -2.97
N LEU A 23 -5.75 -6.46 -3.38
CA LEU A 23 -5.16 -5.50 -2.44
C LEU A 23 -6.20 -4.85 -1.52
N LEU A 24 -7.42 -4.59 -2.06
CA LEU A 24 -8.48 -3.82 -1.39
C LEU A 24 -9.78 -4.63 -1.22
N ASP A 25 -9.72 -5.96 -1.35
CA ASP A 25 -10.89 -6.85 -1.19
C ASP A 25 -11.28 -7.07 0.29
N GLY A 26 -10.38 -6.73 1.22
CA GLY A 26 -10.59 -6.89 2.65
C GLY A 26 -10.29 -8.30 3.17
N ASP A 27 -9.84 -9.21 2.30
CA ASP A 27 -9.37 -10.52 2.72
C ASP A 27 -7.93 -10.41 3.23
N THR A 28 -7.72 -10.88 4.46
CA THR A 28 -6.43 -10.82 5.14
C THR A 28 -6.00 -12.18 5.65
N GLN A 29 -6.71 -13.25 5.28
CA GLN A 29 -6.50 -14.59 5.77
C GLN A 29 -6.42 -15.62 4.65
N ASN A 30 -7.18 -15.45 3.58
CA ASN A 30 -7.24 -16.39 2.46
C ASN A 30 -6.32 -15.92 1.32
N TYR A 31 -5.01 -16.06 1.55
CA TYR A 31 -3.98 -15.87 0.54
C TYR A 31 -2.98 -17.02 0.59
N ASP A 32 -2.55 -17.45 -0.59
CA ASP A 32 -1.61 -18.55 -0.81
C ASP A 32 -0.60 -18.20 -1.92
N LEU A 33 0.19 -19.19 -2.37
CA LEU A 33 1.25 -18.96 -3.35
C LEU A 33 0.75 -18.43 -4.71
N ASP A 34 -0.53 -18.65 -5.03
CA ASP A 34 -1.11 -18.36 -6.34
C ASP A 34 -2.06 -17.16 -6.31
N HIS A 35 -2.71 -16.86 -5.17
CA HIS A 35 -3.71 -15.79 -5.08
C HIS A 35 -3.76 -15.06 -3.73
N GLY A 36 -4.52 -13.96 -3.69
CA GLY A 36 -4.77 -13.19 -2.46
C GLY A 36 -3.71 -12.14 -2.12
N PHE A 37 -2.91 -11.72 -3.11
CA PHE A 37 -1.92 -10.66 -2.93
C PHE A 37 -1.78 -9.80 -4.18
N CYS A 38 -1.38 -8.54 -3.98
CA CYS A 38 -0.90 -7.66 -5.04
C CYS A 38 0.63 -7.63 -5.00
N ARG A 39 1.27 -7.51 -6.17
CA ARG A 39 2.73 -7.44 -6.26
C ARG A 39 3.16 -6.42 -7.29
N HIS A 40 4.43 -6.05 -7.21
CA HIS A 40 5.08 -5.25 -8.22
C HIS A 40 6.51 -5.80 -8.43
N PRO A 41 6.91 -6.15 -9.66
CA PRO A 41 8.27 -6.59 -9.94
C PRO A 41 9.24 -5.42 -9.76
N ILE A 42 10.39 -5.65 -9.12
CA ILE A 42 11.43 -4.62 -8.98
C ILE A 42 12.08 -4.44 -10.36
N ASP A 43 11.84 -3.29 -11.00
CA ASP A 43 12.43 -2.90 -12.27
C ASP A 43 13.68 -2.02 -12.07
N GLU A 44 14.55 -1.93 -13.08
CA GLU A 44 15.77 -1.12 -13.01
C GLU A 44 15.48 0.38 -12.95
N ASP A 45 14.32 0.81 -13.46
CA ASP A 45 13.96 2.21 -13.56
C ASP A 45 13.42 2.77 -12.23
N CYS A 46 12.97 1.93 -11.29
CA CYS A 46 12.39 2.31 -9.99
C CYS A 46 11.25 3.35 -10.11
N ARG A 47 10.61 3.45 -11.28
CA ARG A 47 9.56 4.45 -11.56
C ARG A 47 8.16 3.92 -11.30
N SER A 48 8.05 2.64 -11.00
CA SER A 48 6.76 2.00 -10.83
C SER A 48 6.68 1.28 -9.48
N GLY A 49 5.44 0.99 -9.07
CA GLY A 49 5.14 0.53 -7.73
C GLY A 49 3.71 0.04 -7.62
N ILE A 50 3.31 -0.31 -6.40
CA ILE A 50 1.90 -0.51 -6.07
C ILE A 50 1.32 0.86 -5.75
N GLU A 51 0.28 1.24 -6.48
CA GLU A 51 -0.33 2.57 -6.37
C GLU A 51 -1.83 2.46 -6.15
N VAL A 52 -2.32 3.16 -5.12
CA VAL A 52 -3.72 3.19 -4.72
C VAL A 52 -4.25 4.60 -4.81
N LYS A 53 -5.26 4.79 -5.66
CA LYS A 53 -6.02 6.03 -5.78
C LYS A 53 -7.24 5.97 -4.89
N LEU A 54 -7.42 6.95 -4.03
CA LEU A 54 -8.60 7.10 -3.19
C LEU A 54 -9.76 7.70 -3.98
N GLY A 55 -11.00 7.35 -3.62
CA GLY A 55 -12.18 7.89 -4.29
C GLY A 55 -12.42 9.38 -4.05
N GLN A 56 -11.81 9.94 -3.00
CA GLN A 56 -11.91 11.35 -2.64
C GLN A 56 -10.67 11.83 -1.88
N ALA A 57 -10.39 13.12 -1.96
CA ALA A 57 -9.34 13.76 -1.17
C ALA A 57 -9.61 13.55 0.33
N SER A 58 -8.63 12.99 1.03
CA SER A 58 -8.81 12.58 2.42
C SER A 58 -7.56 12.86 3.25
N ILE A 59 -7.76 13.09 4.55
CA ILE A 59 -6.65 13.26 5.49
C ILE A 59 -6.31 11.88 6.06
N LEU A 60 -5.08 11.42 5.83
CA LEU A 60 -4.55 10.17 6.36
C LEU A 60 -3.44 10.43 7.38
N ASN A 61 -3.39 9.60 8.40
CA ASN A 61 -2.31 9.58 9.41
C ASN A 61 -1.94 8.15 9.86
N HIS A 62 -2.62 7.14 9.30
CA HIS A 62 -2.41 5.74 9.63
C HIS A 62 -2.59 4.89 8.38
N ILE A 63 -1.61 4.04 8.09
CA ILE A 63 -1.66 3.02 7.05
C ILE A 63 -1.42 1.67 7.72
N ARG A 64 -2.27 0.71 7.40
CA ARG A 64 -2.09 -0.68 7.81
C ARG A 64 -1.90 -1.54 6.56
N MET A 65 -0.80 -2.28 6.50
CA MET A 65 -0.42 -3.09 5.35
C MET A 65 0.04 -4.47 5.81
N LEU A 66 -0.40 -5.52 5.11
CA LEU A 66 0.08 -6.88 5.33
C LEU A 66 1.13 -7.20 4.27
N LEU A 67 2.37 -7.40 4.71
CA LEU A 67 3.42 -7.97 3.87
C LEU A 67 3.28 -9.50 3.88
N TRP A 68 3.62 -10.13 2.76
CA TRP A 68 3.64 -11.60 2.66
C TRP A 68 4.45 -12.22 3.80
N ASP A 69 3.85 -13.16 4.51
CA ASP A 69 4.39 -13.76 5.74
C ASP A 69 4.19 -15.27 5.82
N ARG A 70 3.86 -15.94 4.71
CA ARG A 70 3.77 -17.41 4.64
C ARG A 70 5.14 -18.11 4.58
N ASP A 71 6.23 -17.35 4.45
CA ASP A 71 7.60 -17.84 4.53
C ASP A 71 8.54 -16.82 5.19
N SER A 72 9.85 -17.06 5.15
CA SER A 72 10.86 -16.24 5.84
C SER A 72 11.31 -14.99 5.08
N ARG A 73 10.59 -14.56 4.04
CA ARG A 73 10.94 -13.34 3.28
C ARG A 73 10.83 -12.10 4.16
N SER A 74 11.57 -11.06 3.80
CA SER A 74 11.48 -9.73 4.43
C SER A 74 11.50 -8.67 3.34
N TYR A 75 10.97 -7.50 3.65
CA TYR A 75 10.83 -6.41 2.70
C TYR A 75 11.45 -5.13 3.25
N SER A 76 12.09 -4.38 2.38
CA SER A 76 12.48 -2.99 2.58
C SER A 76 11.67 -2.14 1.61
N TYR A 77 11.06 -1.06 2.09
CA TYR A 77 10.13 -0.26 1.29
C TYR A 77 10.08 1.18 1.79
N TYR A 78 9.51 2.06 0.99
CA TYR A 78 9.06 3.38 1.43
C TYR A 78 7.60 3.58 1.01
N ILE A 79 6.92 4.54 1.63
CA ILE A 79 5.57 4.94 1.24
C ILE A 79 5.58 6.44 0.95
N GLU A 80 5.04 6.78 -0.20
CA GLU A 80 4.81 8.14 -0.64
C GLU A 80 3.31 8.39 -0.81
N VAL A 81 2.90 9.65 -0.62
CA VAL A 81 1.53 10.09 -0.85
C VAL A 81 1.53 11.32 -1.74
N SER A 82 0.48 11.45 -2.55
CA SER A 82 0.27 12.58 -3.45
C SER A 82 -1.20 13.02 -3.45
N MET A 83 -1.44 14.22 -3.95
CA MET A 83 -2.78 14.75 -4.25
C MET A 83 -3.10 14.74 -5.75
N ASP A 84 -2.06 14.72 -6.59
CA ASP A 84 -2.14 15.01 -8.02
C ASP A 84 -1.37 14.04 -8.92
N GLU A 85 -0.76 13.00 -8.34
CA GLU A 85 0.07 12.00 -9.04
C GLU A 85 1.39 12.59 -9.62
N LEU A 86 1.69 13.87 -9.33
CA LEU A 86 2.88 14.58 -9.80
C LEU A 86 3.85 14.84 -8.65
N ASP A 87 3.36 15.43 -7.58
CA ASP A 87 4.15 15.75 -6.39
C ASP A 87 3.96 14.68 -5.32
N TRP A 88 5.01 13.92 -5.07
CA TRP A 88 5.02 12.81 -4.12
C TRP A 88 5.82 13.17 -2.87
N ILE A 89 5.25 12.89 -1.70
CA ILE A 89 5.89 13.15 -0.41
C ILE A 89 6.09 11.83 0.32
N ARG A 90 7.34 11.53 0.67
CA ARG A 90 7.67 10.35 1.46
C ARG A 90 7.22 10.51 2.91
N ILE A 91 6.33 9.62 3.35
CA ILE A 91 5.77 9.62 4.71
C ILE A 91 6.35 8.49 5.57
N ILE A 92 6.84 7.42 4.95
CA ILE A 92 7.48 6.29 5.62
C ILE A 92 8.72 5.92 4.82
N ASP A 93 9.87 5.73 5.49
CA ASP A 93 11.09 5.20 4.88
C ASP A 93 11.62 4.02 5.68
N HIS A 94 11.36 2.82 5.17
CA HIS A 94 11.86 1.56 5.68
C HIS A 94 12.88 0.92 4.72
N SER A 95 13.56 1.71 3.88
CA SER A 95 14.51 1.20 2.87
C SER A 95 15.70 0.46 3.47
N ASN A 96 15.99 0.68 4.76
CA ASN A 96 17.09 0.04 5.50
C ASN A 96 16.60 -0.96 6.58
N TYR A 97 15.33 -1.36 6.53
CA TYR A 97 14.72 -2.25 7.51
C TYR A 97 14.26 -3.56 6.87
N LEU A 98 14.24 -4.63 7.65
CA LEU A 98 13.72 -5.95 7.25
C LEU A 98 12.33 -6.17 7.85
N CYS A 99 11.29 -5.67 7.16
CA CYS A 99 9.91 -5.72 7.62
C CYS A 99 9.22 -7.03 7.19
N ARG A 100 8.25 -7.49 7.99
CA ARG A 100 7.50 -8.74 7.77
C ARG A 100 6.09 -8.67 8.36
N SER A 101 5.13 -9.35 7.73
CA SER A 101 3.73 -9.43 8.20
C SER A 101 3.08 -8.05 8.35
N TRP A 102 2.19 -7.87 9.33
CA TRP A 102 1.46 -6.63 9.57
C TRP A 102 2.35 -5.45 9.93
N GLN A 103 2.22 -4.39 9.13
CA GLN A 103 2.80 -3.07 9.38
C GLN A 103 1.67 -2.14 9.81
N ASN A 104 1.80 -1.52 10.99
CA ASN A 104 0.92 -0.46 11.47
C ASN A 104 1.74 0.84 11.49
N LEU A 105 1.49 1.72 10.53
CA LEU A 105 2.35 2.85 10.20
C LEU A 105 1.62 4.15 10.51
N PHE A 106 2.12 4.87 11.51
CA PHE A 106 1.59 6.18 11.90
C PHE A 106 2.52 7.29 11.43
N PHE A 107 1.95 8.35 10.89
CA PHE A 107 2.68 9.49 10.35
C PHE A 107 1.91 10.78 10.57
N THR A 108 2.59 11.91 10.43
CA THR A 108 1.97 13.24 10.51
C THR A 108 0.83 13.35 9.49
N PRO A 109 -0.38 13.80 9.88
CA PRO A 109 -1.52 13.85 8.97
C PRO A 109 -1.21 14.54 7.63
N ARG A 110 -1.55 13.90 6.52
CA ARG A 110 -1.40 14.41 5.15
C ARG A 110 -2.70 14.29 4.37
N VAL A 111 -2.94 15.25 3.48
CA VAL A 111 -4.02 15.13 2.49
C VAL A 111 -3.49 14.34 1.31
N CYS A 112 -4.24 13.35 0.85
CA CYS A 112 -3.91 12.56 -0.35
C CYS A 112 -5.18 12.18 -1.12
N ARG A 113 -5.01 11.81 -2.39
CA ARG A 113 -6.09 11.41 -3.29
C ARG A 113 -5.64 10.30 -4.23
#